data_AF-A0A975AG78-F1
#
_entry.id   AF-A0A975AG78-F1
#
_cell.length_a   1.000
_cell.length_b   1.000
_cell.length_c   1.000
_cell.angle_alpha   90.00
_cell.angle_beta   90.00
_cell.angle_gamma   90.00
#
_symmetry.space_group_name_H-M   'P 1'
#
loop_
_entity.id
_entity.type
_entity.pdbx_description
1 polymer ?
#
loop_
_entity_poly.entity_id
_entity_poly.type
_entity_poly.pdbx_seq_one_letter_code
_entity_poly.pdbx_strand_id
1 'polypeptide(L)'
;MEKKIYNLLYNCYANSLEGNFGKLNYQLFVMSLRSMIPYENKLGCEFNTMRYKHEIETLKYYVNGQDTVVENILKGNNPCTAEDKLIQYKIIPIIISNTQWETVINQVLNCAVYFTYSKNTILNALVLSSIIFDYMNNNTINLDSIYEITKKRIIDFSIKSFYKDNFNIVVKSNYIINFEKERISYLIKNNINDMCDESILDLVNLILDGTVIKSSISQENDLLIKNFSIYLLKLRKGILDPTKLKFNVNEAIKLDRYLKNDHFKHPILGKCSVINRDGNELIMKTKTGNIKVKL
;
A
#
# COMPACT_ATOMS: atom_id res chain seq x y z
N MET A 1 9.84 -17.41 5.21
CA MET A 1 9.18 -16.35 4.42
C MET A 1 7.78 -16.02 4.93
N GLU A 2 6.84 -16.96 4.95
CA GLU A 2 5.46 -16.70 5.41
C GLU A 2 5.42 -16.05 6.80
N LYS A 3 6.15 -16.60 7.77
CA LYS A 3 6.29 -16.02 9.11
C LYS A 3 6.84 -14.59 9.12
N LYS A 4 7.75 -14.24 8.20
CA LYS A 4 8.27 -12.87 8.07
C LYS A 4 7.19 -11.91 7.57
N ILE A 5 6.45 -12.32 6.53
CA ILE A 5 5.31 -11.55 6.01
C ILE A 5 4.26 -11.38 7.11
N TYR A 6 3.90 -12.47 7.79
CA TYR A 6 2.96 -12.43 8.90
C TYR A 6 3.37 -11.48 10.01
N ASN A 7 4.61 -11.58 10.49
CA ASN A 7 5.12 -10.67 11.52
C ASN A 7 5.06 -9.22 11.05
N LEU A 8 5.47 -8.93 9.82
CA LEU A 8 5.41 -7.58 9.27
C LEU A 8 3.97 -7.05 9.24
N LEU A 9 3.04 -7.82 8.64
CA LEU A 9 1.64 -7.42 8.54
C LEU A 9 0.99 -7.26 9.91
N TYR A 10 1.25 -8.19 10.82
CA TYR A 10 0.68 -8.16 12.16
C TYR A 10 1.02 -6.84 12.86
N ASN A 11 2.28 -6.45 12.84
CA ASN A 11 2.70 -5.22 13.49
C ASN A 11 2.20 -3.95 12.78
N CYS A 12 2.06 -3.97 11.45
CA CYS A 12 1.51 -2.82 10.73
C CYS A 12 -0.01 -2.66 10.90
N TYR A 13 -0.77 -3.76 10.98
CA TYR A 13 -2.21 -3.73 10.75
C TYR A 13 -3.07 -4.21 11.92
N ALA A 14 -2.52 -4.90 12.92
CA ALA A 14 -3.31 -5.44 14.03
C ALA A 14 -4.16 -4.35 14.73
N ASN A 15 -3.56 -3.21 15.05
CA ASN A 15 -4.25 -2.09 15.71
C ASN A 15 -5.26 -1.38 14.80
N SER A 16 -5.12 -1.56 13.48
CA SER A 16 -6.05 -1.03 12.48
C SER A 16 -7.30 -1.90 12.28
N LEU A 17 -7.29 -3.11 12.85
CA LEU A 17 -8.39 -4.07 12.86
C LEU A 17 -9.16 -4.08 14.18
N GLU A 18 -8.77 -3.25 15.16
CA GLU A 18 -9.50 -3.09 16.41
C GLU A 18 -10.87 -2.44 16.18
N GLY A 19 -11.91 -3.03 16.76
CA GLY A 19 -13.30 -2.60 16.59
C GLY A 19 -14.06 -3.37 15.50
N ASN A 20 -15.26 -2.91 15.17
CA ASN A 20 -16.16 -3.61 14.25
C ASN A 20 -15.85 -3.37 12.77
N PHE A 21 -15.11 -2.31 12.45
CA PHE A 21 -14.81 -1.87 11.09
C PHE A 21 -13.33 -1.51 10.98
N GLY A 22 -12.64 -2.01 9.95
CA GLY A 22 -11.23 -1.68 9.74
C GLY A 22 -11.01 -0.19 9.52
N LYS A 23 -9.95 0.37 10.12
CA LYS A 23 -9.53 1.77 9.99
C LYS A 23 -8.95 2.04 8.60
N LEU A 24 -8.80 3.32 8.25
CA LEU A 24 -8.31 3.78 6.94
C LEU A 24 -7.00 3.10 6.53
N ASN A 25 -6.05 2.93 7.45
CA ASN A 25 -4.77 2.26 7.20
C ASN A 25 -4.96 0.84 6.67
N TYR A 26 -5.88 0.07 7.28
CA TYR A 26 -6.25 -1.25 6.81
C TYR A 26 -6.99 -1.21 5.46
N GLN A 27 -7.90 -0.24 5.28
CA GLN A 27 -8.65 -0.07 4.04
C GLN A 27 -7.69 0.16 2.85
N LEU A 28 -6.71 1.06 3.01
CA LEU A 28 -5.68 1.37 2.01
C LEU A 28 -4.79 0.16 1.68
N PHE A 29 -4.45 -0.65 2.68
CA PHE A 29 -3.73 -1.91 2.48
C PHE A 29 -4.52 -2.89 1.63
N VAL A 30 -5.79 -3.13 1.96
CA VAL A 30 -6.65 -4.07 1.22
C VAL A 30 -6.82 -3.61 -0.23
N MET A 31 -7.03 -2.32 -0.45
CA MET A 31 -7.17 -1.76 -1.81
C MET A 31 -5.90 -1.97 -2.64
N SER A 32 -4.73 -1.75 -2.03
CA SER A 32 -3.45 -1.93 -2.71
C SER A 32 -3.19 -3.39 -3.01
N LEU A 33 -3.49 -4.28 -2.06
CA LEU A 33 -3.41 -5.73 -2.22
C LEU A 33 -4.31 -6.25 -3.34
N ARG A 34 -5.56 -5.79 -3.41
CA ARG A 34 -6.50 -6.15 -4.47
C ARG A 34 -6.06 -5.61 -5.82
N SER A 35 -5.33 -4.49 -5.85
CA SER A 35 -4.85 -3.88 -7.10
C SER A 35 -3.59 -4.53 -7.66
N MET A 36 -3.01 -5.53 -6.98
CA MET A 36 -1.89 -6.30 -7.50
C MET A 36 -2.36 -7.31 -8.55
N ILE A 37 -1.78 -7.26 -9.75
CA ILE A 37 -2.01 -8.21 -10.84
C ILE A 37 -0.68 -8.90 -11.18
N PRO A 38 -0.55 -10.22 -11.05
CA PRO A 38 0.65 -10.94 -11.47
C PRO A 38 0.94 -10.73 -12.95
N TYR A 39 2.21 -10.56 -13.31
CA TYR A 39 2.58 -10.54 -14.73
C TYR A 39 2.38 -11.92 -15.35
N GLU A 40 2.01 -11.97 -16.62
CA GLU A 40 1.80 -13.23 -17.34
C GLU A 40 3.14 -13.91 -17.72
N ASN A 41 4.17 -13.11 -17.98
CA ASN A 41 5.43 -13.57 -18.59
C ASN A 41 6.67 -13.40 -17.70
N LYS A 42 6.52 -12.92 -16.46
CA LYS A 42 7.63 -12.76 -15.50
C LYS A 42 7.15 -12.88 -14.06
N LEU A 43 8.08 -13.15 -13.15
CA LEU A 43 7.79 -13.10 -11.71
C LEU A 43 7.58 -11.65 -11.26
N GLY A 44 6.58 -11.46 -10.39
CA GLY A 44 6.20 -10.17 -9.85
C GLY A 44 4.77 -9.79 -10.20
N CYS A 45 4.37 -8.62 -9.75
CA CYS A 45 3.03 -8.08 -9.92
C CYS A 45 3.09 -6.61 -10.32
N GLU A 46 2.22 -6.23 -11.25
CA GLU A 46 1.88 -4.85 -11.53
C GLU A 46 0.93 -4.31 -10.46
N PHE A 47 1.12 -3.06 -10.06
CA PHE A 47 0.12 -2.30 -9.34
C PHE A 47 -0.83 -1.66 -10.36
N ASN A 48 -2.04 -2.19 -10.48
CA ASN A 48 -3.00 -1.71 -11.45
C ASN A 48 -3.68 -0.42 -10.96
N THR A 49 -3.16 0.72 -11.40
CA THR A 49 -3.67 2.05 -11.02
C THR A 49 -5.13 2.28 -11.40
N MET A 50 -5.60 1.69 -12.51
CA MET A 50 -7.00 1.80 -12.92
C MET A 50 -7.95 1.10 -11.95
N ARG A 51 -7.62 -0.11 -11.51
CA ARG A 51 -8.34 -0.81 -10.46
C ARG A 51 -8.29 -0.03 -9.16
N TYR A 52 -7.13 0.50 -8.79
CA TYR A 52 -6.97 1.28 -7.58
C TYR A 52 -7.81 2.58 -7.59
N LYS A 53 -7.99 3.20 -8.76
CA LYS A 53 -8.90 4.34 -8.91
C LYS A 53 -10.35 3.96 -8.57
N HIS A 54 -10.83 2.81 -9.04
CA HIS A 54 -12.18 2.36 -8.69
C HIS A 54 -12.30 1.89 -7.24
N GLU A 55 -11.23 1.34 -6.66
CA GLU A 55 -11.15 1.08 -5.22
C GLU A 55 -11.38 2.38 -4.43
N ILE A 56 -10.75 3.48 -4.83
CA ILE A 56 -10.94 4.80 -4.23
C ILE A 56 -12.37 5.33 -4.42
N GLU A 57 -12.95 5.17 -5.61
CA GLU A 57 -14.36 5.52 -5.86
C GLU A 57 -15.31 4.75 -4.94
N THR A 58 -15.02 3.47 -4.70
CA THR A 58 -15.79 2.62 -3.78
C THR A 58 -15.54 3.03 -2.32
N LEU A 59 -14.31 3.40 -1.96
CA LEU A 59 -13.93 3.83 -0.60
C LEU A 59 -14.73 5.03 -0.11
N LYS A 60 -15.14 5.95 -1.00
CA LYS A 60 -15.95 7.14 -0.65
C LYS A 60 -17.17 6.80 0.20
N TYR A 61 -17.75 5.62 -0.01
CA TYR A 61 -18.93 5.15 0.70
C TYR A 61 -18.65 4.64 2.11
N TYR A 62 -17.43 4.19 2.43
CA TYR A 62 -17.15 3.49 3.69
C TYR A 62 -15.84 3.90 4.38
N VAL A 63 -15.29 5.06 4.02
CA VAL A 63 -14.07 5.60 4.63
C VAL A 63 -14.19 5.66 6.16
N ASN A 64 -13.21 5.09 6.85
CA ASN A 64 -13.17 5.04 8.32
C ASN A 64 -11.86 5.61 8.87
N GLY A 65 -11.79 6.95 8.92
CA GLY A 65 -10.62 7.72 9.31
C GLY A 65 -10.54 9.01 8.52
N GLN A 66 -9.54 9.84 8.83
CA GLN A 66 -9.27 11.10 8.15
C GLN A 66 -7.80 11.13 7.75
N ASP A 67 -7.54 11.58 6.53
CA ASP A 67 -6.20 11.82 6.03
C ASP A 67 -6.27 12.84 4.89
N THR A 68 -5.48 13.90 4.98
CA THR A 68 -5.52 15.04 4.05
C THR A 68 -5.31 14.61 2.60
N VAL A 69 -4.38 13.69 2.36
CA VAL A 69 -4.01 13.28 0.99
C VAL A 69 -5.07 12.35 0.42
N VAL A 70 -5.58 11.40 1.21
CA VAL A 70 -6.67 10.53 0.80
C VAL A 70 -7.95 11.33 0.55
N GLU A 71 -8.33 12.24 1.44
CA GLU A 71 -9.50 13.09 1.28
C GLU A 71 -9.42 13.95 0.01
N ASN A 72 -8.24 14.48 -0.31
CA ASN A 72 -8.02 15.23 -1.54
C ASN A 72 -8.34 14.37 -2.78
N ILE A 73 -7.86 13.13 -2.84
CA ILE A 73 -8.16 12.22 -3.95
C ILE A 73 -9.64 11.79 -3.94
N LEU A 74 -10.25 11.55 -2.78
CA LEU A 74 -11.67 11.21 -2.67
C LEU A 74 -12.57 12.36 -3.20
N LYS A 75 -12.15 13.61 -3.09
CA LYS A 75 -12.83 14.77 -3.70
C LYS A 75 -12.67 14.85 -5.23
N GLY A 76 -11.85 13.97 -5.82
CA GLY A 76 -11.59 13.94 -7.26
C GLY A 76 -10.52 14.93 -7.72
N ASN A 77 -9.73 15.47 -6.78
CA ASN A 77 -8.63 16.37 -7.10
C ASN A 77 -7.41 15.61 -7.60
N ASN A 78 -6.51 16.34 -8.27
CA ASN A 78 -5.17 15.85 -8.61
C ASN A 78 -4.31 15.64 -7.36
N PRO A 79 -3.23 14.85 -7.43
CA PRO A 79 -2.25 14.70 -6.36
C PRO A 79 -1.76 16.06 -5.86
N CYS A 80 -1.73 16.23 -4.53
CA CYS A 80 -1.29 17.48 -3.90
C CYS A 80 0.22 17.42 -3.56
N THR A 81 0.76 18.43 -2.88
CA THR A 81 2.16 18.43 -2.42
C THR A 81 2.30 18.14 -0.93
N ALA A 82 1.21 17.79 -0.24
CA ALA A 82 1.24 17.44 1.17
C ALA A 82 1.88 16.06 1.39
N GLU A 83 2.52 15.87 2.53
CA GLU A 83 3.10 14.57 2.89
C GLU A 83 2.01 13.54 3.19
N ASP A 84 2.20 12.33 2.65
CA ASP A 84 1.32 11.19 2.87
C ASP A 84 1.83 10.34 4.04
N LYS A 85 1.28 10.58 5.23
CA LYS A 85 1.64 9.88 6.47
C LYS A 85 1.17 8.43 6.54
N LEU A 86 0.38 8.00 5.55
CA LEU A 86 -0.18 6.65 5.46
C LEU A 86 0.44 5.85 4.30
N ILE A 87 1.55 6.34 3.72
CA ILE A 87 2.17 5.75 2.54
C ILE A 87 2.59 4.29 2.77
N GLN A 88 3.09 3.94 3.97
CA GLN A 88 3.53 2.58 4.28
C GLN A 88 2.40 1.57 4.06
N TYR A 89 1.17 1.93 4.41
CA TYR A 89 0.03 1.03 4.28
C TYR A 89 -0.38 0.76 2.83
N LYS A 90 -0.04 1.69 1.93
CA LYS A 90 -0.33 1.60 0.50
C LYS A 90 0.74 0.77 -0.23
N ILE A 91 2.00 0.89 0.19
CA ILE A 91 3.14 0.33 -0.57
C ILE A 91 3.62 -1.03 -0.07
N ILE A 92 3.38 -1.40 1.19
CA ILE A 92 3.79 -2.70 1.76
C ILE A 92 3.33 -3.90 0.90
N PRO A 93 2.06 -4.00 0.45
CA PRO A 93 1.64 -5.10 -0.43
C PRO A 93 2.45 -5.20 -1.71
N ILE A 94 2.80 -4.04 -2.29
CA ILE A 94 3.55 -3.93 -3.55
C ILE A 94 4.97 -4.46 -3.36
N ILE A 95 5.63 -4.05 -2.27
CA ILE A 95 7.01 -4.44 -1.96
C ILE A 95 7.09 -5.95 -1.69
N ILE A 96 6.19 -6.49 -0.86
CA ILE A 96 6.20 -7.92 -0.50
C ILE A 96 5.94 -8.81 -1.72
N SER A 97 5.05 -8.39 -2.61
CA SER A 97 4.64 -9.19 -3.78
C SER A 97 5.68 -9.26 -4.89
N ASN A 98 6.74 -8.44 -4.83
CA ASN A 98 7.73 -8.32 -5.90
C ASN A 98 9.14 -8.71 -5.44
N THR A 99 9.86 -9.44 -6.28
CA THR A 99 11.21 -9.97 -5.98
C THR A 99 12.34 -9.22 -6.69
N GLN A 100 12.02 -8.38 -7.68
CA GLN A 100 12.97 -7.56 -8.41
C GLN A 100 12.88 -6.09 -7.96
N TRP A 101 14.01 -5.49 -7.62
CA TRP A 101 14.08 -4.14 -7.07
C TRP A 101 13.49 -3.09 -8.01
N GLU A 102 13.81 -3.16 -9.30
CA GLU A 102 13.33 -2.23 -10.32
C GLU A 102 11.81 -2.29 -10.45
N THR A 103 11.24 -3.50 -10.37
CA THR A 103 9.79 -3.69 -10.37
C THR A 103 9.16 -3.11 -9.09
N VAL A 104 9.76 -3.39 -7.92
CA VAL A 104 9.27 -2.85 -6.64
C VAL A 104 9.20 -1.33 -6.71
N ILE A 105 10.31 -0.66 -7.03
CA ILE A 105 10.35 0.79 -6.95
C ILE A 105 9.45 1.45 -7.99
N ASN A 106 9.36 0.89 -9.19
CA ASN A 106 8.46 1.42 -10.22
C ASN A 106 6.99 1.36 -9.78
N GLN A 107 6.55 0.22 -9.25
CA GLN A 107 5.16 0.03 -8.82
C GLN A 107 4.84 0.82 -7.54
N VAL A 108 5.78 0.89 -6.60
CA VAL A 108 5.64 1.70 -5.38
C VAL A 108 5.48 3.18 -5.71
N LEU A 109 6.32 3.71 -6.61
CA LEU A 109 6.26 5.12 -6.96
C LEU A 109 5.01 5.46 -7.78
N ASN A 110 4.54 4.55 -8.65
CA ASN A 110 3.24 4.69 -9.30
C ASN A 110 2.09 4.80 -8.27
N CYS A 111 2.17 4.05 -7.18
CA CYS A 111 1.22 4.17 -6.06
C CYS A 111 1.39 5.50 -5.31
N ALA A 112 2.62 5.92 -4.99
CA ALA A 112 2.88 7.16 -4.25
C ALA A 112 2.40 8.40 -5.02
N VAL A 113 2.75 8.52 -6.31
CA VAL A 113 2.40 9.70 -7.12
C VAL A 113 0.93 9.76 -7.53
N TYR A 114 0.17 8.68 -7.33
CA TYR A 114 -1.29 8.71 -7.40
C TYR A 114 -1.88 9.59 -6.29
N PHE A 115 -1.20 9.72 -5.15
CA PHE A 115 -1.68 10.47 -3.99
C PHE A 115 -1.01 11.84 -3.84
N THR A 116 0.32 11.91 -4.00
CA THR A 116 1.08 13.13 -3.73
C THR A 116 2.32 13.29 -4.59
N TYR A 117 2.69 14.55 -4.85
CA TYR A 117 3.97 14.97 -5.41
C TYR A 117 4.97 15.44 -4.34
N SER A 118 4.69 15.16 -3.06
CA SER A 118 5.64 15.44 -1.97
C SER A 118 6.96 14.69 -2.20
N LYS A 119 8.06 15.45 -2.19
CA LYS A 119 9.41 14.93 -2.37
C LYS A 119 9.79 14.02 -1.21
N ASN A 120 9.44 14.43 0.01
CA ASN A 120 9.67 13.68 1.23
C ASN A 120 8.93 12.34 1.19
N THR A 121 7.65 12.33 0.77
CA THR A 121 6.92 11.07 0.61
C THR A 121 7.56 10.15 -0.43
N ILE A 122 8.01 10.68 -1.56
CA ILE A 122 8.68 9.87 -2.59
C ILE A 122 9.99 9.27 -2.07
N LEU A 123 10.82 10.06 -1.36
CA LEU A 123 12.06 9.59 -0.77
C LEU A 123 11.79 8.59 0.37
N ASN A 124 10.80 8.83 1.22
CA ASN A 124 10.37 7.90 2.27
C ASN A 124 9.86 6.58 1.69
N ALA A 125 9.11 6.61 0.59
CA ALA A 125 8.68 5.41 -0.10
C ALA A 125 9.88 4.61 -0.65
N LEU A 126 10.91 5.29 -1.16
CA LEU A 126 12.15 4.67 -1.63
C LEU A 126 12.94 4.03 -0.49
N VAL A 127 13.14 4.75 0.63
CA VAL A 127 13.80 4.25 1.85
C VAL A 127 13.05 3.03 2.39
N LEU A 128 11.75 3.15 2.60
CA LEU A 128 10.94 2.06 3.15
C LEU A 128 10.92 0.83 2.23
N SER A 129 10.82 1.05 0.91
CA SER A 129 10.92 -0.04 -0.07
C SER A 129 12.24 -0.76 0.03
N SER A 130 13.34 -0.02 0.18
CA SER A 130 14.68 -0.57 0.30
C SER A 130 14.78 -1.50 1.52
N ILE A 131 14.39 -0.99 2.70
CA ILE A 131 14.45 -1.73 3.97
C ILE A 131 13.59 -3.00 3.92
N ILE A 132 12.33 -2.89 3.50
CA ILE A 132 11.42 -4.04 3.44
C ILE A 132 11.89 -5.04 2.38
N PHE A 133 12.40 -4.57 1.24
CA PHE A 133 12.90 -5.45 0.19
C PHE A 133 14.07 -6.30 0.69
N ASP A 134 15.04 -5.69 1.38
CA ASP A 134 16.18 -6.44 1.93
C ASP A 134 15.76 -7.35 3.08
N TYR A 135 14.83 -6.92 3.94
CA TYR A 135 14.24 -7.76 4.99
C TYR A 135 13.58 -9.03 4.43
N MET A 136 12.91 -8.90 3.30
CA MET A 136 12.21 -10.01 2.63
C MET A 136 13.17 -10.94 1.90
N ASN A 137 14.28 -10.43 1.37
CA ASN A 137 15.20 -11.23 0.55
C ASN A 137 16.36 -11.85 1.33
N ASN A 138 16.70 -11.31 2.49
CA ASN A 138 17.82 -11.79 3.30
C ASN A 138 17.31 -12.53 4.54
N ASN A 139 18.03 -13.57 4.99
CA ASN A 139 17.68 -14.28 6.22
C ASN A 139 18.10 -13.50 7.47
N THR A 140 19.30 -12.93 7.42
CA THR A 140 19.89 -12.08 8.45
C THR A 140 19.78 -10.61 8.04
N ILE A 141 19.60 -9.75 9.03
CA ILE A 141 19.50 -8.30 8.86
C ILE A 141 20.80 -7.72 9.38
N ASN A 142 21.51 -6.99 8.53
CA ASN A 142 22.66 -6.20 8.93
C ASN A 142 22.33 -4.73 8.65
N LEU A 143 22.33 -3.92 9.71
CA LEU A 143 21.94 -2.51 9.68
C LEU A 143 22.82 -1.70 8.73
N ASP A 144 24.14 -1.84 8.86
CA ASP A 144 25.10 -1.12 8.04
C ASP A 144 24.93 -1.49 6.57
N SER A 145 24.73 -2.78 6.28
CA SER A 145 24.45 -3.24 4.91
C SER A 145 23.15 -2.67 4.35
N ILE A 146 22.07 -2.60 5.14
CA ILE A 146 20.78 -2.03 4.72
C ILE A 146 20.91 -0.52 4.51
N TYR A 147 21.66 0.17 5.37
CA TYR A 147 21.90 1.59 5.24
C TYR A 147 22.70 1.90 3.96
N GLU A 148 23.80 1.20 3.71
CA GLU A 148 24.63 1.40 2.51
C GLU A 148 23.89 1.10 1.21
N ILE A 149 23.12 0.00 1.16
CA ILE A 149 22.33 -0.33 -0.04
C ILE A 149 21.17 0.66 -0.23
N THR A 150 20.58 1.17 0.84
CA THR A 150 19.54 2.20 0.77
C THR A 150 20.12 3.51 0.24
N LYS A 151 21.29 3.95 0.73
CA LYS A 151 22.01 5.10 0.18
C LYS A 151 22.27 4.96 -1.31
N LYS A 152 22.79 3.80 -1.73
CA LYS A 152 23.05 3.52 -3.14
C LYS A 152 21.76 3.63 -3.97
N ARG A 153 20.67 3.03 -3.52
CA ARG A 153 19.35 3.10 -4.20
C ARG A 153 18.82 4.54 -4.29
N ILE A 154 19.06 5.38 -3.29
CA ILE A 154 18.74 6.82 -3.33
C ILE A 154 19.58 7.56 -4.36
N ILE A 155 20.89 7.30 -4.40
CA ILE A 155 21.83 7.91 -5.36
C ILE A 155 21.45 7.54 -6.80
N ASP A 156 21.16 6.26 -7.02
CA ASP A 156 20.85 5.71 -8.35
C ASP A 156 19.45 6.15 -8.84
N PHE A 157 18.56 6.57 -7.94
CA PHE A 157 17.21 7.00 -8.30
C PHE A 157 17.20 8.36 -9.01
N SER A 158 16.50 8.42 -10.15
CA SER A 158 16.28 9.63 -10.94
C SER A 158 14.80 9.96 -11.07
N ILE A 159 14.36 11.03 -10.39
CA ILE A 159 12.96 11.50 -10.49
C ILE A 159 12.58 11.88 -11.91
N LYS A 160 13.50 12.46 -12.67
CA LYS A 160 13.29 12.84 -14.07
C LYS A 160 13.02 11.62 -14.95
N SER A 161 13.85 10.58 -14.81
CA SER A 161 13.70 9.34 -15.59
C SER A 161 12.40 8.63 -15.22
N PHE A 162 12.09 8.54 -13.93
CA PHE A 162 10.83 7.95 -13.45
C PHE A 162 9.58 8.57 -14.11
N TYR A 163 9.45 9.90 -14.11
CA TYR A 163 8.29 10.56 -14.72
C TYR A 163 8.25 10.44 -16.25
N LYS A 164 9.41 10.47 -16.90
CA LYS A 164 9.50 10.27 -18.34
C LYS A 164 9.05 8.86 -18.72
N ASP A 165 9.54 7.86 -18.03
CA ASP A 165 9.34 6.45 -18.40
C ASP A 165 7.93 5.95 -18.05
N ASN A 166 7.32 6.45 -16.96
CA ASN A 166 5.99 5.99 -16.52
C ASN A 166 4.83 6.86 -17.04
N PHE A 167 5.07 8.14 -17.32
CA PHE A 167 3.99 9.07 -17.69
C PHE A 167 4.27 9.88 -18.96
N ASN A 168 5.45 9.75 -19.56
CA ASN A 168 5.90 10.59 -20.67
C ASN A 168 5.83 12.11 -20.33
N ILE A 169 6.12 12.46 -19.07
CA ILE A 169 6.05 13.84 -18.56
C ILE A 169 7.45 14.43 -18.40
N VAL A 170 7.62 15.66 -18.89
CA VAL A 170 8.81 16.47 -18.60
C VAL A 170 8.61 17.21 -17.28
N VAL A 171 9.39 16.84 -16.28
CA VAL A 171 9.34 17.46 -14.95
C VAL A 171 9.94 18.86 -14.98
N LYS A 172 9.25 19.83 -14.37
CA LYS A 172 9.74 21.22 -14.27
C LYS A 172 11.09 21.30 -13.53
N SER A 173 12.02 22.09 -14.04
CA SER A 173 13.38 22.23 -13.48
C SER A 173 13.38 22.60 -11.99
N ASN A 174 12.51 23.50 -11.54
CA ASN A 174 12.42 23.86 -10.12
C ASN A 174 12.02 22.68 -9.24
N TYR A 175 11.15 21.79 -9.71
CA TYR A 175 10.79 20.59 -8.95
C TYR A 175 11.99 19.64 -8.85
N ILE A 176 12.72 19.44 -9.95
CA ILE A 176 13.95 18.62 -9.98
C ILE A 176 14.97 19.17 -8.98
N ILE A 177 15.30 20.47 -9.06
CA ILE A 177 16.27 21.11 -8.15
C ILE A 177 15.86 20.92 -6.69
N ASN A 178 14.58 21.12 -6.37
CA ASN A 178 14.10 20.94 -4.99
C ASN A 178 14.12 19.47 -4.57
N PHE A 179 13.87 18.52 -5.49
CA PHE A 179 13.98 17.10 -5.20
C PHE A 179 15.42 16.70 -4.90
N GLU A 180 16.37 17.22 -5.68
CA GLU A 180 17.81 16.99 -5.45
C GLU A 180 18.29 17.54 -4.10
N LYS A 181 17.78 18.71 -3.68
CA LYS A 181 18.07 19.26 -2.34
C LYS A 181 17.60 18.32 -1.23
N GLU A 182 16.37 17.82 -1.32
CA GLU A 182 15.85 16.85 -0.34
C GLU A 182 16.62 15.52 -0.42
N ARG A 183 16.97 15.06 -1.62
CA ARG A 183 17.76 13.83 -1.78
C ARG A 183 19.10 13.93 -1.07
N ILE A 184 19.79 15.07 -1.18
CA ILE A 184 21.05 15.33 -0.47
C ILE A 184 20.82 15.34 1.05
N SER A 185 19.71 15.92 1.53
CA SER A 185 19.39 15.97 2.96
C SER A 185 19.26 14.56 3.57
N TYR A 186 18.73 13.59 2.82
CA TYR A 186 18.67 12.18 3.21
C TYR A 186 20.05 11.51 3.20
N LEU A 187 20.91 11.82 2.22
CA LEU A 187 22.23 11.18 2.09
C LEU A 187 23.23 11.61 3.17
N ILE A 188 23.04 12.79 3.76
CA ILE A 188 23.87 13.31 4.86
C ILE A 188 23.52 12.65 6.21
N LYS A 189 22.35 12.00 6.34
CA LYS A 189 21.95 11.29 7.55
C LYS A 189 22.93 10.16 7.88
N ASN A 190 23.21 9.92 9.16
CA ASN A 190 24.30 9.04 9.60
C ASN A 190 23.89 7.57 9.76
N ASN A 191 22.61 7.29 9.87
CA ASN A 191 22.08 5.94 10.01
C ASN A 191 20.69 5.82 9.35
N ILE A 192 20.13 4.61 9.32
CA ILE A 192 18.84 4.34 8.68
C ILE A 192 17.65 4.98 9.43
N ASN A 193 17.73 5.08 10.76
CA ASN A 193 16.68 5.68 11.58
C ASN A 193 16.56 7.18 11.30
N ASP A 194 17.69 7.86 11.10
CA ASP A 194 17.77 9.27 10.76
C ASP A 194 17.19 9.60 9.37
N MET A 195 17.07 8.60 8.48
CA MET A 195 16.44 8.70 7.16
C MET A 195 14.92 8.46 7.20
N CYS A 196 14.40 7.95 8.32
CA CYS A 196 12.99 7.64 8.46
C CYS A 196 12.26 8.75 9.22
N ASP A 197 11.06 9.09 8.78
CA ASP A 197 10.16 9.90 9.59
C ASP A 197 9.55 9.06 10.72
N GLU A 198 8.92 9.72 11.70
CA GLU A 198 8.26 9.05 12.83
C GLU A 198 7.23 8.00 12.39
N SER A 199 6.55 8.22 11.25
CA SER A 199 5.49 7.32 10.78
C SER A 199 6.02 5.97 10.27
N ILE A 200 7.30 5.93 9.87
CA ILE A 200 7.97 4.75 9.33
C ILE A 200 8.96 4.17 10.36
N LEU A 201 9.45 4.97 11.30
CA LEU A 201 10.45 4.57 12.27
C LEU A 201 10.02 3.37 13.11
N ASP A 202 8.77 3.30 13.56
CA ASP A 202 8.25 2.15 14.31
C ASP A 202 8.34 0.84 13.52
N LEU A 203 8.01 0.90 12.23
CA LEU A 203 8.07 -0.24 11.33
C LEU A 203 9.53 -0.66 11.06
N VAL A 204 10.41 0.31 10.93
CA VAL A 204 11.84 0.08 10.72
C VAL A 204 12.45 -0.55 11.97
N ASN A 205 12.27 0.04 13.14
CA ASN A 205 12.72 -0.53 14.42
C ASN A 205 12.20 -1.95 14.60
N LEU A 206 10.95 -2.23 14.23
CA LEU A 206 10.41 -3.58 14.28
C LEU A 206 11.13 -4.58 13.36
N ILE A 207 11.39 -4.17 12.13
CA ILE A 207 12.14 -4.99 11.17
C ILE A 207 13.53 -5.29 11.73
N LEU A 208 14.16 -4.30 12.36
CA LEU A 208 15.54 -4.36 12.83
C LEU A 208 15.70 -5.13 14.14
N ASP A 209 14.84 -4.88 15.12
CA ASP A 209 14.90 -5.47 16.46
C ASP A 209 14.23 -6.85 16.51
N GLY A 210 13.38 -7.17 15.52
CA GLY A 210 12.66 -8.45 15.43
C GLY A 210 11.57 -8.62 16.51
N THR A 211 11.32 -7.61 17.33
CA THR A 211 10.32 -7.58 18.39
C THR A 211 8.94 -7.45 17.79
N VAL A 212 8.13 -8.50 17.89
CA VAL A 212 6.70 -8.42 17.57
C VAL A 212 5.98 -7.77 18.76
N ILE A 213 5.42 -6.58 18.54
CA ILE A 213 4.54 -5.94 19.51
C ILE A 213 3.20 -6.67 19.43
N LYS A 214 2.99 -7.67 20.28
CA LYS A 214 1.73 -8.41 20.34
C LYS A 214 0.63 -7.51 20.91
N SER A 215 -0.25 -7.01 20.03
CA SER A 215 -1.53 -6.45 20.44
C SER A 215 -2.59 -7.55 20.55
N SER A 216 -3.51 -7.41 21.49
CA SER A 216 -4.59 -8.38 21.68
C SER A 216 -5.66 -8.22 20.60
N ILE A 217 -5.45 -8.80 19.42
CA ILE A 217 -6.48 -8.89 18.39
C ILE A 217 -7.34 -10.14 18.55
N SER A 218 -8.56 -10.12 17.99
CA SER A 218 -9.43 -11.30 17.95
C SER A 218 -8.81 -12.43 17.12
N GLN A 219 -9.23 -13.67 17.38
CA GLN A 219 -8.82 -14.84 16.60
C GLN A 219 -9.20 -14.70 15.11
N GLU A 220 -10.31 -14.05 14.80
CA GLU A 220 -10.75 -13.78 13.42
C GLU A 220 -9.77 -12.84 12.71
N ASN A 221 -9.33 -11.77 13.38
CA ASN A 221 -8.38 -10.81 12.82
C ASN A 221 -6.98 -11.44 12.65
N ASP A 222 -6.56 -12.29 13.58
CA ASP A 222 -5.32 -13.07 13.47
C ASP A 222 -5.35 -14.00 12.23
N LEU A 223 -6.45 -14.73 12.05
CA LEU A 223 -6.66 -15.58 10.88
C LEU A 223 -6.68 -14.78 9.57
N LEU A 224 -7.28 -13.58 9.60
CA LEU A 224 -7.30 -12.67 8.47
C LEU A 224 -5.89 -12.22 8.06
N ILE A 225 -5.04 -11.84 9.02
CA ILE A 225 -3.63 -11.49 8.76
C ILE A 225 -2.85 -12.69 8.20
N LYS A 226 -3.06 -13.90 8.74
CA LYS A 226 -2.47 -15.14 8.18
C LYS A 226 -2.88 -15.35 6.73
N ASN A 227 -4.17 -15.18 6.43
CA ASN A 227 -4.68 -15.31 5.06
C ASN A 227 -4.04 -14.30 4.10
N PHE A 228 -3.87 -13.03 4.53
CA PHE A 228 -3.14 -12.04 3.73
C PHE A 228 -1.68 -12.41 3.53
N SER A 229 -1.03 -12.95 4.56
CA SER A 229 0.37 -13.38 4.50
C SER A 229 0.58 -14.50 3.48
N ILE A 230 -0.31 -15.49 3.48
CA ILE A 230 -0.32 -16.59 2.52
C ILE A 230 -0.61 -16.06 1.11
N TYR A 231 -1.55 -15.14 0.96
CA TYR A 231 -1.90 -14.56 -0.34
C TYR A 231 -0.73 -13.77 -0.95
N LEU A 232 -0.10 -12.88 -0.17
CA LEU A 232 1.10 -12.15 -0.58
C LEU A 232 2.26 -13.09 -0.92
N LEU A 233 2.45 -14.17 -0.17
CA LEU A 233 3.46 -15.17 -0.50
C LEU A 233 3.19 -15.84 -1.85
N LYS A 234 1.92 -16.13 -2.17
CA LYS A 234 1.53 -16.70 -3.47
C LYS A 234 1.73 -15.71 -4.61
N LEU A 235 1.44 -14.41 -4.41
CA LEU A 235 1.77 -13.33 -5.35
C LEU A 235 3.28 -13.27 -5.60
N ARG A 236 4.08 -13.21 -4.51
CA ARG A 236 5.54 -13.17 -4.58
C ARG A 236 6.15 -14.35 -5.35
N LYS A 237 5.57 -15.54 -5.20
CA LYS A 237 6.02 -16.76 -5.89
C LYS A 237 5.48 -16.90 -7.32
N GLY A 238 4.61 -16.00 -7.78
CA GLY A 238 3.98 -16.09 -9.11
C GLY A 238 3.06 -17.30 -9.30
N ILE A 239 2.47 -17.83 -8.22
CA ILE A 239 1.63 -19.05 -8.28
C ILE A 239 0.16 -18.72 -8.58
N LEU A 240 -0.24 -17.46 -8.44
CA LEU A 240 -1.60 -17.03 -8.72
C LEU A 240 -1.79 -16.81 -10.22
N ASP A 241 -2.84 -17.41 -10.76
CA ASP A 241 -3.25 -17.26 -12.15
C ASP A 241 -3.64 -15.79 -12.45
N PRO A 242 -2.90 -15.09 -13.32
CA PRO A 242 -3.19 -13.70 -13.68
C PRO A 242 -4.60 -13.52 -14.23
N THR A 243 -5.11 -14.50 -14.99
CA THR A 243 -6.40 -14.39 -15.68
C THR A 243 -7.58 -14.31 -14.70
N LYS A 244 -7.46 -14.97 -13.55
CA LYS A 244 -8.46 -14.92 -12.46
C LYS A 244 -8.43 -13.62 -11.67
N LEU A 245 -7.36 -12.84 -11.80
CA LEU A 245 -7.16 -11.57 -11.10
C LEU A 245 -7.33 -10.36 -12.01
N LYS A 246 -7.50 -10.57 -13.33
CA LYS A 246 -7.81 -9.51 -14.29
C LYS A 246 -9.08 -8.78 -13.87
N PHE A 247 -9.01 -7.45 -13.97
CA PHE A 247 -10.09 -6.54 -13.64
C PHE A 247 -10.68 -5.98 -14.93
N ASN A 248 -11.98 -6.18 -15.14
CA ASN A 248 -12.70 -5.58 -16.24
C ASN A 248 -13.25 -4.20 -15.80
N VAL A 249 -12.62 -3.14 -16.29
CA VAL A 249 -13.00 -1.75 -15.97
C VAL A 249 -14.46 -1.46 -16.34
N ASN A 250 -14.96 -2.07 -17.42
CA ASN A 250 -16.34 -1.87 -17.89
C ASN A 250 -17.40 -2.44 -16.93
N GLU A 251 -17.00 -3.35 -16.03
CA GLU A 251 -17.89 -3.95 -15.03
C GLU A 251 -17.91 -3.14 -13.71
N ALA A 252 -17.01 -2.17 -13.54
CA ALA A 252 -16.84 -1.38 -12.32
C ALA A 252 -17.99 -0.38 -12.13
N ILE A 253 -19.15 -0.91 -11.77
CA ILE A 253 -20.35 -0.13 -11.47
C ILE A 253 -20.22 0.43 -10.05
N LYS A 254 -20.68 1.67 -9.85
CA LYS A 254 -20.72 2.34 -8.55
C LYS A 254 -21.45 1.48 -7.51
N LEU A 255 -20.92 1.48 -6.28
CA LEU A 255 -21.42 0.65 -5.18
C LEU A 255 -22.91 0.90 -4.90
N ASP A 256 -23.37 2.15 -4.98
CA ASP A 256 -24.76 2.58 -4.76
C ASP A 256 -25.80 1.76 -5.53
N ARG A 257 -25.50 1.34 -6.76
CA ARG A 257 -26.41 0.54 -7.58
C ARG A 257 -26.66 -0.86 -7.01
N TYR A 258 -25.73 -1.39 -6.24
CA TYR A 258 -25.84 -2.72 -5.64
C TYR A 258 -26.52 -2.71 -4.28
N LEU A 259 -26.51 -1.60 -3.55
CA LEU A 259 -26.99 -1.50 -2.16
C LEU A 259 -28.51 -1.74 -2.00
N LYS A 260 -29.25 -1.74 -3.11
CA LYS A 260 -30.66 -2.13 -3.18
C LYS A 260 -30.89 -3.61 -2.90
N ASN A 261 -29.87 -4.46 -3.07
CA ASN A 261 -29.95 -5.90 -2.86
C ASN A 261 -29.32 -6.30 -1.53
N ASP A 262 -29.88 -7.32 -0.87
CA ASP A 262 -29.32 -7.86 0.38
C ASP A 262 -28.06 -8.69 0.13
N HIS A 263 -27.99 -9.37 -1.02
CA HIS A 263 -26.86 -10.21 -1.41
C HIS A 263 -26.47 -9.88 -2.85
N PHE A 264 -25.18 -9.60 -3.07
CA PHE A 264 -24.68 -9.30 -4.41
C PHE A 264 -23.18 -9.62 -4.54
N LYS A 265 -22.70 -9.61 -5.78
CA LYS A 265 -21.27 -9.71 -6.09
C LYS A 265 -20.80 -8.39 -6.69
N HIS A 266 -20.04 -7.62 -5.93
CA HIS A 266 -19.39 -6.41 -6.41
C HIS A 266 -18.08 -6.78 -7.15
N PRO A 267 -17.74 -6.14 -8.27
CA PRO A 267 -16.49 -6.39 -9.00
C PRO A 267 -15.24 -6.22 -8.14
N ILE A 268 -15.28 -5.28 -7.17
CA ILE A 268 -14.13 -4.91 -6.32
C ILE A 268 -14.21 -5.55 -4.94
N LEU A 269 -15.41 -5.57 -4.34
CA LEU A 269 -15.59 -6.05 -2.96
C LEU A 269 -15.84 -7.57 -2.90
N GLY A 270 -16.10 -8.20 -4.05
CA GLY A 270 -16.43 -9.61 -4.15
C GLY A 270 -17.85 -9.89 -3.66
N LYS A 271 -18.05 -11.02 -2.98
CA LYS A 271 -19.35 -11.36 -2.39
C LYS A 271 -19.63 -10.43 -1.22
N CYS A 272 -20.82 -9.83 -1.26
CA CYS A 272 -21.30 -8.85 -0.30
C CYS A 272 -22.67 -9.28 0.24
N SER A 273 -22.87 -9.11 1.54
CA SER A 273 -24.18 -9.30 2.19
C SER A 273 -24.46 -8.16 3.15
N VAL A 274 -25.62 -7.52 3.01
CA VAL A 274 -26.09 -6.47 3.92
C VAL A 274 -26.56 -7.13 5.22
N ILE A 275 -25.94 -6.76 6.34
CA ILE A 275 -26.25 -7.28 7.68
C ILE A 275 -27.33 -6.42 8.34
N ASN A 276 -27.23 -5.10 8.19
CA ASN A 276 -28.15 -4.16 8.82
C ASN A 276 -28.32 -2.90 7.95
N ARG A 277 -29.50 -2.28 8.00
CA ARG A 277 -29.79 -0.96 7.42
C ARG A 277 -30.39 -0.09 8.52
N ASP A 278 -29.81 1.10 8.71
CA ASP A 278 -30.27 2.08 9.68
C ASP A 278 -30.21 3.48 9.08
N GLY A 279 -31.36 3.97 8.61
CA GLY A 279 -31.48 5.29 7.98
C GLY A 279 -30.48 5.50 6.83
N ASN A 280 -29.51 6.40 7.06
CA ASN A 280 -28.48 6.80 6.09
C ASN A 280 -27.23 5.91 6.14
N GLU A 281 -27.24 4.82 6.91
CA GLU A 281 -26.10 3.93 7.06
C GLU A 281 -26.50 2.47 6.83
N LEU A 282 -25.58 1.68 6.32
CA LEU A 282 -25.74 0.22 6.25
C LEU A 282 -24.44 -0.49 6.62
N ILE A 283 -24.59 -1.64 7.24
CA ILE A 283 -23.48 -2.53 7.57
C ILE A 283 -23.46 -3.66 6.55
N MET A 284 -22.32 -3.85 5.90
CA MET A 284 -22.14 -4.89 4.89
C MET A 284 -20.95 -5.77 5.24
N LYS A 285 -21.16 -7.08 5.16
CA LYS A 285 -20.09 -8.08 5.23
C LYS A 285 -19.43 -8.24 3.87
N THR A 286 -18.10 -8.22 3.85
CA THR A 286 -17.29 -8.53 2.68
C THR A 286 -16.31 -9.65 3.00
N LYS A 287 -15.59 -10.15 1.98
CA LYS A 287 -14.52 -11.15 2.20
C LYS A 287 -13.40 -10.64 3.12
N THR A 288 -13.18 -9.33 3.17
CA THR A 288 -12.09 -8.68 3.90
C THR A 288 -12.56 -8.02 5.20
N GLY A 289 -13.75 -8.39 5.69
CA GLY A 289 -14.32 -7.86 6.93
C GLY A 289 -15.59 -7.04 6.70
N ASN A 290 -16.15 -6.56 7.80
CA ASN A 290 -17.34 -5.71 7.77
C ASN A 290 -16.96 -4.27 7.44
N ILE A 291 -17.81 -3.61 6.66
CA ILE A 291 -17.70 -2.19 6.36
C ILE A 291 -19.00 -1.47 6.69
N LYS A 292 -18.86 -0.22 7.13
CA LYS A 292 -19.97 0.69 7.39
C LYS A 292 -20.09 1.66 6.22
N VAL A 293 -21.16 1.52 5.45
CA VAL A 293 -21.44 2.33 4.27
C VAL A 293 -22.36 3.48 4.66
N LYS A 294 -22.00 4.70 4.24
CA LYS A 294 -22.82 5.91 4.31
C LYS A 294 -23.51 6.09 2.96
N LEU A 295 -24.84 6.22 2.98
CA LEU A 295 -25.69 6.40 1.80
C LEU A 295 -25.73 7.85 1.32
#